data_AF-A0A0X8LBB0-F1
#
_entry.id   AF-A0A0X8LBB0-F1
#
_cell.length_a   1.000
_cell.length_b   1.000
_cell.length_c   1.000
_cell.angle_alpha   90.00
_cell.angle_beta   90.00
_cell.angle_gamma   90.00
#
_symmetry.space_group_name_H-M   'P 1'
#
loop_
_entity.id
_entity.type
_entity.pdbx_description
1 polymer ?
#
loop_
_entity_poly.entity_id
_entity_poly.type
_entity_poly.pdbx_seq_one_letter_code
_entity_poly.pdbx_strand_id
1 'polypeptide(L)'
;MVVDVGASNVESFVALMSEYDGSHDDFDLFVVPVVSAEKQQRDTVATLLNLANMGIAREKIVVVFNQVDRVLGFQESQFSSIFSFYNLKRSFRLDRDAVLYQSDVYKYAAEAGRSMDAVLTDPTDYKSAIAETPASSEKNRLVALLGLRRLALRVNAELDAVFEAIVRPAMTIAVGARDE
;
A
#
# COMPACT_ATOMS: atom_id res chain seq x y z
N MET A 1 -1.41 3.96 15.24
CA MET A 1 -1.85 2.55 15.32
C MET A 1 -2.25 2.12 13.91
N VAL A 2 -2.06 0.86 13.53
CA VAL A 2 -2.54 0.33 12.25
C VAL A 2 -3.53 -0.79 12.55
N VAL A 3 -4.71 -0.72 11.94
CA VAL A 3 -5.74 -1.76 12.01
C VAL A 3 -5.88 -2.35 10.61
N ASP A 4 -5.55 -3.63 10.47
CA ASP A 4 -5.69 -4.35 9.21
C ASP A 4 -7.06 -5.05 9.17
N VAL A 5 -7.80 -4.81 8.09
CA VAL A 5 -9.17 -5.33 7.89
C VAL A 5 -9.18 -6.17 6.63
N GLY A 6 -9.32 -7.48 6.79
CA GLY A 6 -9.44 -8.40 5.67
C GLY A 6 -10.67 -8.11 4.81
N ALA A 7 -10.56 -8.33 3.49
CA ALA A 7 -11.63 -8.04 2.53
C ALA A 7 -12.98 -8.68 2.89
N SER A 8 -12.98 -9.88 3.47
CA SER A 8 -14.18 -10.59 3.94
C SER A 8 -14.86 -9.97 5.15
N ASN A 9 -14.18 -9.06 5.84
CA ASN A 9 -14.61 -8.48 7.11
C ASN A 9 -14.91 -6.98 7.00
N VAL A 10 -14.68 -6.38 5.83
CA VAL A 10 -14.89 -4.93 5.61
C VAL A 10 -16.33 -4.54 5.92
N GLU A 11 -17.32 -5.28 5.42
CA GLU A 11 -18.73 -4.98 5.69
C GLU A 11 -19.08 -5.05 7.17
N SER A 12 -18.64 -6.11 7.86
CA SER A 12 -18.87 -6.26 9.30
C SER A 12 -18.15 -5.19 10.11
N PHE A 13 -16.94 -4.80 9.73
CA PHE A 13 -16.18 -3.74 10.40
C PHE A 13 -16.85 -2.38 10.22
N VAL A 14 -17.29 -2.07 9.00
CA VAL A 14 -18.08 -0.86 8.67
C VAL A 14 -19.38 -0.84 9.47
N ALA A 15 -20.10 -1.96 9.55
CA ALA A 15 -21.32 -2.07 10.33
C ALA A 15 -21.07 -1.81 11.82
N LEU A 16 -20.05 -2.45 12.41
CA LEU A 16 -19.67 -2.24 13.81
C LEU A 16 -19.28 -0.78 14.08
N MET A 17 -18.48 -0.14 13.20
CA MET A 17 -18.16 1.28 13.36
C MET A 17 -19.39 2.19 13.29
N SER A 18 -20.44 1.79 12.56
CA SER A 18 -21.69 2.55 12.49
C SER A 18 -22.61 2.33 13.70
N GLU A 19 -22.41 1.26 14.46
CA GLU A 19 -23.15 0.98 15.71
C GLU A 19 -22.61 1.79 16.90
N TYR A 20 -21.34 2.19 16.86
CA TYR A 20 -20.72 3.03 17.88
C TYR A 20 -20.51 4.45 17.34
N ASP A 21 -21.45 5.34 17.65
CA ASP A 21 -21.40 6.76 17.29
C ASP A 21 -20.04 7.38 17.69
N GLY A 22 -19.38 8.03 16.73
CA GLY A 22 -18.08 8.69 16.91
C GLY A 22 -16.85 7.78 16.80
N SER A 23 -17.00 6.45 16.70
CA SER A 23 -15.84 5.53 16.62
C SER A 23 -14.98 5.71 15.35
N HIS A 24 -15.55 6.28 14.29
CA HIS A 24 -14.83 6.62 13.07
C HIS A 24 -13.95 7.87 13.21
N ASP A 25 -14.13 8.69 14.26
CA ASP A 25 -13.28 9.84 14.55
C ASP A 25 -11.92 9.44 15.11
N ASP A 26 -11.81 8.24 15.69
CA ASP A 26 -10.56 7.69 16.22
C ASP A 26 -9.55 7.33 15.11
N PHE A 27 -9.99 7.30 13.86
CA PHE A 27 -9.15 7.02 12.71
C PHE A 27 -8.79 8.30 11.96
N ASP A 28 -7.49 8.53 11.81
CA ASP A 28 -6.94 9.65 11.04
C ASP A 28 -7.04 9.42 9.53
N LEU A 29 -6.92 8.16 9.10
CA LEU A 29 -6.83 7.79 7.69
C LEU A 29 -7.35 6.37 7.43
N PHE A 30 -8.14 6.23 6.38
CA PHE A 30 -8.64 4.98 5.82
C PHE A 30 -7.95 4.73 4.47
N VAL A 31 -7.02 3.77 4.45
CA VAL A 31 -6.28 3.41 3.24
C VAL A 31 -6.94 2.23 2.56
N VAL A 32 -7.44 2.44 1.34
CA VAL A 32 -8.16 1.42 0.56
C VAL A 32 -7.32 1.02 -0.66
N PRO A 33 -6.57 -0.10 -0.61
CA PRO A 33 -5.79 -0.56 -1.75
C PRO A 33 -6.71 -1.14 -2.83
N VAL A 34 -6.36 -0.91 -4.10
CA VAL A 34 -7.09 -1.43 -5.26
C VAL A 34 -6.13 -2.03 -6.28
N VAL A 35 -6.51 -3.16 -6.88
CA VAL A 35 -5.80 -3.76 -8.02
C VAL A 35 -6.58 -3.54 -9.31
N SER A 36 -5.93 -3.69 -10.47
CA SER A 36 -6.53 -3.41 -11.79
C SER A 36 -7.63 -4.40 -12.20
N ALA A 37 -7.75 -5.55 -11.53
CA ALA A 37 -8.78 -6.53 -11.84
C ALA A 37 -10.21 -5.99 -11.55
N GLU A 38 -11.11 -6.14 -12.52
CA GLU A 38 -12.44 -5.48 -12.47
C GLU A 38 -13.29 -5.84 -11.25
N LYS A 39 -13.26 -7.11 -10.83
CA LYS A 39 -14.05 -7.55 -9.67
C LYS A 39 -13.61 -6.79 -8.43
N GLN A 40 -12.30 -6.74 -8.20
CA GLN A 40 -11.69 -6.06 -7.06
C GLN A 40 -11.93 -4.55 -7.11
N GLN A 41 -11.98 -3.94 -8.29
CA GLN A 41 -12.37 -2.53 -8.43
C GLN A 41 -13.83 -2.31 -8.02
N ARG A 42 -14.76 -3.19 -8.41
CA ARG A 42 -16.17 -3.09 -7.99
C ARG A 42 -16.31 -3.22 -6.48
N ASP A 43 -15.62 -4.18 -5.87
CA ASP A 43 -15.61 -4.39 -4.41
C ASP A 43 -15.02 -3.17 -3.68
N THR A 44 -13.98 -2.55 -4.26
CA THR A 44 -13.39 -1.31 -3.77
C THR A 44 -14.37 -0.15 -3.84
N VAL A 45 -15.10 0.02 -4.96
CA VAL A 45 -16.12 1.08 -5.09
C VAL A 45 -17.21 0.93 -4.03
N ALA A 46 -17.67 -0.30 -3.77
CA ALA A 46 -18.65 -0.57 -2.72
C ALA A 46 -18.12 -0.17 -1.34
N THR A 47 -16.86 -0.51 -1.05
CA THR A 47 -16.19 -0.12 0.21
C THR A 47 -16.11 1.40 0.35
N LEU A 48 -15.68 2.12 -0.69
CA LEU A 48 -15.58 3.58 -0.69
C LEU A 48 -16.94 4.26 -0.51
N LEU A 49 -17.99 3.71 -1.13
CA LEU A 49 -19.35 4.19 -0.97
C LEU A 49 -19.85 4.01 0.47
N ASN A 50 -19.57 2.85 1.07
CA ASN A 50 -19.96 2.57 2.46
C ASN A 50 -19.26 3.53 3.44
N LEU A 51 -17.95 3.71 3.31
CA LEU A 51 -17.21 4.68 4.14
C LEU A 51 -17.76 6.11 4.00
N ALA A 52 -18.09 6.52 2.77
CA ALA A 52 -18.71 7.83 2.54
C ALA A 52 -20.11 7.96 3.17
N ASN A 53 -20.94 6.91 3.08
CA ASN A 53 -22.28 6.89 3.67
C ASN A 53 -22.27 6.91 5.20
N MET A 54 -21.18 6.45 5.83
CA MET A 54 -20.96 6.59 7.27
C MET A 54 -20.67 8.03 7.71
N GLY A 55 -20.48 8.97 6.78
CA GLY A 55 -20.13 10.35 7.08
C GLY A 55 -18.62 10.59 7.29
N ILE A 56 -17.76 9.60 7.01
CA ILE A 56 -16.32 9.78 7.08
C ILE A 56 -15.91 10.84 6.06
N ALA A 57 -15.19 11.87 6.53
CA ALA A 57 -14.70 12.94 5.69
C ALA A 57 -13.83 12.39 4.54
N ARG A 58 -14.08 12.87 3.32
CA ARG A 58 -13.37 12.43 2.11
C ARG A 58 -11.85 12.59 2.22
N GLU A 59 -11.38 13.54 3.01
CA GLU A 59 -9.97 13.84 3.26
C GLU A 59 -9.26 12.70 4.00
N LYS A 60 -10.02 11.93 4.78
CA LYS A 60 -9.54 10.76 5.53
C LYS A 60 -9.55 9.48 4.70
N ILE A 61 -10.25 9.42 3.57
CA ILE A 61 -10.33 8.20 2.75
C ILE A 61 -9.35 8.34 1.58
N VAL A 62 -8.40 7.42 1.43
CA VAL A 62 -7.41 7.42 0.34
C VAL A 62 -7.40 6.10 -0.39
N VAL A 63 -7.21 6.17 -1.70
CA VAL A 63 -7.00 4.99 -2.55
C VAL A 63 -5.51 4.83 -2.87
N VAL A 64 -5.01 3.60 -2.79
CA VAL A 64 -3.66 3.23 -3.22
C VAL A 64 -3.76 2.22 -4.36
N PHE A 65 -3.15 2.53 -5.50
CA PHE A 65 -3.11 1.64 -6.67
C PHE A 65 -2.07 0.56 -6.45
N ASN A 66 -2.52 -0.62 -6.06
CA ASN A 66 -1.68 -1.74 -5.67
C ASN A 66 -1.47 -2.74 -6.82
N GLN A 67 -0.37 -3.48 -6.75
CA GLN A 67 0.02 -4.51 -7.72
C GLN A 67 0.00 -4.00 -9.18
N VAL A 68 0.40 -2.75 -9.39
CA VAL A 68 0.52 -2.22 -10.75
C VAL A 68 1.62 -2.96 -11.49
N ASP A 69 1.33 -3.36 -12.73
CA ASP A 69 2.30 -4.02 -13.58
C ASP A 69 3.48 -3.07 -13.85
N ARG A 70 4.69 -3.55 -13.58
CA ARG A 70 5.90 -2.73 -13.65
C ARG A 70 6.36 -2.46 -15.09
N VAL A 71 6.00 -3.32 -16.04
CA VAL A 71 6.32 -3.18 -17.46
C VAL A 71 5.34 -2.22 -18.13
N LEU A 72 4.04 -2.37 -17.86
CA LEU A 72 2.99 -1.52 -18.42
C LEU A 72 2.93 -0.14 -17.76
N GLY A 73 3.37 -0.04 -16.49
CA GLY A 73 3.27 1.16 -15.71
C GLY A 73 1.82 1.47 -15.26
N PHE A 74 1.68 2.52 -14.47
CA PHE A 74 0.37 3.01 -14.04
C PHE A 74 -0.36 3.70 -15.18
N GLN A 75 -1.62 3.32 -15.40
CA GLN A 75 -2.50 3.95 -16.38
C GLN A 75 -3.92 4.08 -15.80
N GLU A 76 -4.53 5.26 -15.88
CA GLU A 76 -5.90 5.47 -15.35
C GLU A 76 -6.93 4.53 -15.99
N SER A 77 -6.72 4.16 -17.26
CA SER A 77 -7.57 3.24 -18.01
C SER A 77 -7.67 1.85 -17.35
N GLN A 78 -6.60 1.41 -16.67
CA GLN A 78 -6.59 0.15 -15.90
C GLN A 78 -7.46 0.22 -14.65
N PHE A 79 -7.77 1.43 -14.16
CA PHE A 79 -8.53 1.69 -12.94
C PHE A 79 -9.81 2.51 -13.23
N SER A 80 -10.38 2.32 -14.42
CA SER A 80 -11.48 3.14 -14.95
C SER A 80 -12.69 3.24 -14.02
N SER A 81 -13.02 2.17 -13.28
CA SER A 81 -14.14 2.17 -12.33
C SER A 81 -13.89 3.11 -11.16
N ILE A 82 -12.67 3.15 -10.64
CA ILE A 82 -12.26 4.03 -9.54
C ILE A 82 -12.28 5.49 -9.99
N PHE A 83 -11.69 5.79 -11.15
CA PHE A 83 -11.68 7.15 -11.69
C PHE A 83 -13.09 7.66 -12.04
N SER A 84 -13.94 6.80 -12.60
CA SER A 84 -15.33 7.14 -12.88
C SER A 84 -16.10 7.45 -11.60
N PHE A 85 -15.93 6.62 -10.56
CA PHE A 85 -16.57 6.83 -9.27
C PHE A 85 -16.06 8.10 -8.57
N TYR A 86 -14.75 8.35 -8.60
CA TYR A 86 -14.13 9.57 -8.07
C TYR A 86 -14.74 10.82 -8.71
N ASN A 87 -14.86 10.83 -10.04
CA ASN A 87 -15.42 11.97 -10.77
C ASN A 87 -16.91 12.21 -10.45
N LEU A 88 -17.67 11.15 -10.16
CA LEU A 88 -19.10 11.23 -9.85
C LEU A 88 -19.38 11.66 -8.41
N LYS A 89 -18.68 11.10 -7.43
CA LYS A 89 -19.01 11.26 -5.99
C LYS A 89 -18.07 12.17 -5.22
N ARG A 90 -16.80 12.29 -5.64
CA ARG A 90 -15.77 13.09 -4.97
C ARG A 90 -15.65 12.80 -3.47
N SER A 91 -15.88 11.55 -3.05
CA SER A 91 -16.02 11.14 -1.64
C SER A 91 -14.75 10.58 -0.99
N PHE A 92 -13.61 10.62 -1.68
CA PHE A 92 -12.30 10.16 -1.20
C PHE A 92 -11.20 10.97 -1.89
N ARG A 93 -9.95 10.88 -1.42
CA ARG A 93 -8.78 11.40 -2.11
C ARG A 93 -8.13 10.35 -2.99
N LEU A 94 -7.65 10.81 -4.14
CA LEU A 94 -6.89 10.02 -5.10
C LEU A 94 -5.64 10.79 -5.47
N ASP A 95 -4.50 10.10 -5.42
CA ASP A 95 -3.22 10.59 -5.90
C ASP A 95 -2.68 9.61 -6.94
N ARG A 96 -2.21 10.13 -8.08
CA ARG A 96 -1.67 9.31 -9.18
C ARG A 96 -0.28 8.75 -8.87
N ASP A 97 0.37 9.29 -7.84
CA ASP A 97 1.67 8.84 -7.36
C ASP A 97 1.54 7.82 -6.22
N ALA A 98 0.34 7.61 -5.69
CA ALA A 98 0.04 6.57 -4.68
C ALA A 98 -0.03 5.17 -5.32
N VAL A 99 1.07 4.73 -5.92
CA VAL A 99 1.19 3.51 -6.71
C VAL A 99 2.21 2.55 -6.10
N LEU A 100 1.78 1.32 -5.85
CA LEU A 100 2.65 0.20 -5.51
C LEU A 100 2.70 -0.78 -6.68
N TYR A 101 3.91 -1.05 -7.16
CA TYR A 101 4.12 -2.00 -8.24
C TYR A 101 4.21 -3.42 -7.73
N GLN A 102 3.82 -4.37 -8.58
CA GLN A 102 3.98 -5.78 -8.29
C GLN A 102 5.45 -6.12 -7.98
N SER A 103 5.65 -6.95 -6.96
CA SER A 103 6.96 -7.42 -6.53
C SER A 103 6.84 -8.75 -5.80
N ASP A 104 7.71 -9.70 -6.13
CA ASP A 104 7.82 -10.99 -5.45
C ASP A 104 8.75 -10.94 -4.22
N VAL A 105 9.14 -9.74 -3.77
CA VAL A 105 10.11 -9.58 -2.68
C VAL A 105 9.73 -10.32 -1.41
N TYR A 106 8.44 -10.29 -1.04
CA TYR A 106 7.95 -10.95 0.17
C TYR A 106 8.01 -12.47 0.05
N LYS A 107 7.75 -13.00 -1.15
CA LYS A 107 7.92 -14.42 -1.46
C LYS A 107 9.39 -14.83 -1.34
N TYR A 108 10.29 -14.08 -1.96
CA TYR A 108 11.73 -14.36 -1.89
C TYR A 108 12.31 -14.21 -0.47
N ALA A 109 11.81 -13.25 0.31
CA ALA A 109 12.17 -13.10 1.71
C ALA A 109 11.72 -14.31 2.54
N ALA A 110 10.47 -14.77 2.35
CA ALA A 110 9.93 -15.95 3.01
C ALA A 110 10.71 -17.23 2.62
N GLU A 111 11.00 -17.43 1.34
CA GLU A 111 11.83 -18.54 0.85
C GLU A 111 13.25 -18.52 1.45
N ALA A 112 13.79 -17.33 1.71
CA ALA A 112 15.07 -17.14 2.40
C ALA A 112 14.97 -17.26 3.94
N GLY A 113 13.77 -17.46 4.50
CA GLY A 113 13.53 -17.52 5.94
C GLY A 113 13.79 -16.19 6.66
N ARG A 114 13.60 -15.06 5.98
CA ARG A 114 13.90 -13.71 6.52
C ARG A 114 12.67 -12.82 6.47
N SER A 115 12.54 -11.94 7.47
CA SER A 115 11.61 -10.82 7.39
C SER A 115 12.15 -9.74 6.46
N MET A 116 11.26 -8.87 5.95
CA MET A 116 11.65 -7.71 5.15
C MET A 116 12.63 -6.81 5.90
N ASP A 117 12.35 -6.55 7.18
CA ASP A 117 13.22 -5.77 8.06
C ASP A 117 14.62 -6.39 8.17
N ALA A 118 14.70 -7.71 8.38
CA ALA A 118 15.98 -8.42 8.45
C ALA A 118 16.77 -8.39 7.13
N VAL A 119 16.10 -8.32 5.98
CA VAL A 119 16.74 -8.14 4.68
C VAL A 119 17.29 -6.72 4.51
N LEU A 120 16.51 -5.71 4.91
CA LEU A 120 16.86 -4.30 4.75
C LEU A 120 18.01 -3.87 5.67
N THR A 121 17.99 -4.35 6.91
CA THR A 121 18.95 -3.98 7.98
C THR A 121 20.21 -4.84 7.98
N ASP A 122 20.30 -5.86 7.13
CA ASP A 122 21.46 -6.76 7.05
C ASP A 122 22.77 -5.98 6.78
N PRO A 123 23.76 -6.02 7.68
CA PRO A 123 25.02 -5.30 7.48
C PRO A 123 25.96 -5.97 6.48
N THR A 124 25.65 -7.19 6.01
CA THR A 124 26.54 -7.99 5.15
C THR A 124 26.89 -7.27 3.85
N ASP A 125 28.20 -7.11 3.59
CA ASP A 125 28.71 -6.70 2.28
C ASP A 125 28.76 -7.90 1.34
N TYR A 126 27.60 -8.15 0.73
CA TYR A 126 27.45 -9.24 -0.24
C TYR A 126 28.39 -9.11 -1.44
N LYS A 127 28.80 -7.90 -1.85
CA LYS A 127 29.69 -7.76 -3.02
C LYS A 127 31.06 -8.36 -2.70
N SER A 128 31.61 -8.00 -1.55
CA SER A 128 32.90 -8.53 -1.07
C SER A 128 32.79 -10.04 -0.81
N ALA A 129 31.73 -10.50 -0.12
CA ALA A 129 31.52 -11.93 0.14
C ALA A 129 31.42 -12.77 -1.16
N ILE A 130 30.73 -12.28 -2.19
CA ILE A 130 30.62 -12.96 -3.50
C ILE A 130 31.99 -13.01 -4.21
N ALA A 131 32.80 -11.96 -4.11
CA ALA A 131 34.11 -11.89 -4.73
C ALA A 131 35.10 -12.89 -4.12
N GLU A 132 35.07 -13.04 -2.80
CA GLU A 132 35.94 -13.95 -2.03
C GLU A 132 35.48 -15.42 -2.11
N THR A 133 34.20 -15.67 -2.43
CA THR A 133 33.65 -17.03 -2.49
C THR A 133 33.92 -17.68 -3.87
N PRO A 134 34.57 -18.86 -3.94
CA PRO A 134 34.73 -19.62 -5.17
C PRO A 134 33.38 -20.05 -5.79
N ALA A 135 33.37 -20.38 -7.08
CA ALA A 135 32.17 -20.88 -7.76
C ALA A 135 31.61 -22.11 -7.06
N SER A 136 30.46 -21.95 -6.39
CA SER A 136 29.86 -22.93 -5.49
C SER A 136 28.37 -22.60 -5.28
N SER A 137 27.64 -23.52 -4.66
CA SER A 137 26.25 -23.27 -4.22
C SER A 137 26.17 -22.08 -3.25
N GLU A 138 27.18 -21.87 -2.42
CA GLU A 138 27.23 -20.74 -1.48
C GLU A 138 27.39 -19.40 -2.22
N LYS A 139 28.22 -19.35 -3.26
CA LYS A 139 28.31 -18.13 -4.11
C LYS A 139 26.96 -17.78 -4.73
N ASN A 140 26.22 -18.78 -5.21
CA ASN A 140 24.88 -18.57 -5.77
C ASN A 140 23.89 -18.06 -4.71
N ARG A 141 23.97 -18.59 -3.48
CA ARG A 141 23.17 -18.11 -2.36
C ARG A 141 23.45 -16.63 -2.05
N LEU A 142 24.71 -16.22 -1.97
CA LEU A 142 25.09 -14.82 -1.72
C LEU A 142 24.61 -13.88 -2.84
N VAL A 143 24.68 -14.32 -4.10
CA VAL A 143 24.13 -13.58 -5.25
C VAL A 143 22.61 -13.41 -5.11
N ALA A 144 21.89 -14.48 -4.74
CA ALA A 144 20.44 -14.42 -4.52
C ALA A 144 20.07 -13.46 -3.38
N LEU A 145 20.80 -13.50 -2.26
CA LEU A 145 20.57 -12.60 -1.12
C LEU A 145 20.86 -11.13 -1.48
N LEU A 146 21.89 -10.86 -2.28
CA LEU A 146 22.14 -9.51 -2.81
C LEU A 146 20.99 -9.04 -3.73
N GLY A 147 20.48 -9.92 -4.59
CA GLY A 147 19.32 -9.65 -5.44
C GLY A 147 18.08 -9.31 -4.61
N LEU A 148 17.79 -10.13 -3.60
CA LEU A 148 16.71 -9.90 -2.63
C LEU A 148 16.85 -8.56 -1.92
N ARG A 149 18.05 -8.23 -1.41
CA ARG A 149 18.30 -6.94 -0.75
C ARG A 149 18.03 -5.75 -1.67
N ARG A 150 18.48 -5.81 -2.92
CA ARG A 150 18.24 -4.74 -3.91
C ARG A 150 16.77 -4.57 -4.23
N LEU A 151 16.04 -5.68 -4.37
CA LEU A 151 14.60 -5.64 -4.60
C LEU A 151 13.87 -5.07 -3.37
N ALA A 152 14.29 -5.46 -2.17
CA ALA A 152 13.74 -4.97 -0.91
C ALA A 152 13.92 -3.46 -0.74
N LEU A 153 15.13 -2.94 -0.99
CA LEU A 153 15.39 -1.50 -0.93
C LEU A 153 14.50 -0.69 -1.87
N ARG A 154 14.25 -1.22 -3.08
CA ARG A 154 13.33 -0.58 -4.04
C ARG A 154 11.90 -0.54 -3.52
N VAL A 155 11.38 -1.69 -3.08
CA VAL A 155 10.00 -1.77 -2.56
C VAL A 155 9.83 -0.88 -1.32
N ASN A 156 10.85 -0.78 -0.47
CA ASN A 156 10.81 0.13 0.67
C ASN A 156 10.70 1.59 0.21
N ALA A 157 11.50 2.01 -0.78
CA ALA A 157 11.41 3.36 -1.33
C ALA A 157 10.05 3.64 -1.99
N GLU A 158 9.42 2.64 -2.63
CA GLU A 158 8.05 2.75 -3.18
C GLU A 158 7.02 2.94 -2.05
N LEU A 159 7.13 2.17 -0.96
CA LEU A 159 6.27 2.32 0.22
C LEU A 159 6.44 3.69 0.88
N ASP A 160 7.68 4.18 1.01
CA ASP A 160 7.98 5.51 1.55
C ASP A 160 7.33 6.59 0.67
N ALA A 161 7.49 6.51 -0.66
CA ALA A 161 6.88 7.46 -1.59
C ALA A 161 5.34 7.48 -1.48
N VAL A 162 4.70 6.31 -1.41
CA VAL A 162 3.25 6.20 -1.24
C VAL A 162 2.81 6.76 0.11
N PHE A 163 3.54 6.46 1.18
CA PHE A 163 3.26 7.00 2.52
C PHE A 163 3.29 8.53 2.49
N GLU A 164 4.32 9.13 1.92
CA GLU A 164 4.43 10.59 1.81
C GLU A 164 3.29 11.19 0.99
N ALA A 165 2.89 10.53 -0.11
CA ALA A 165 1.78 10.98 -0.97
C ALA A 165 0.43 10.97 -0.24
N ILE A 166 0.17 9.97 0.61
CA ILE A 166 -1.15 9.82 1.25
C ILE A 166 -1.24 10.47 2.63
N VAL A 167 -0.15 10.55 3.39
CA VAL A 167 -0.14 11.05 4.77
C VAL A 167 0.11 12.55 4.87
N ARG A 168 1.06 13.11 4.10
CA ARG A 168 1.34 14.57 4.17
C ARG A 168 0.10 15.41 3.92
N PRO A 169 -0.73 15.14 2.89
CA PRO A 169 -1.92 15.95 2.65
C PRO A 169 -2.93 15.84 3.80
N ALA A 170 -3.04 14.67 4.45
CA ALA A 170 -3.94 14.47 5.59
C ALA A 170 -3.50 15.33 6.79
N MET A 171 -2.20 15.38 7.08
CA MET A 171 -1.66 16.15 8.21
C MET A 171 -1.84 17.67 8.02
N THR A 172 -1.62 18.19 6.80
CA THR A 172 -1.84 19.62 6.52
C THR A 172 -3.30 20.03 6.72
N ILE A 173 -4.24 19.17 6.34
CA ILE A 173 -5.68 19.42 6.52
C ILE A 173 -6.05 19.38 8.01
N ALA A 174 -5.51 18.42 8.78
CA ALA A 174 -5.78 18.31 10.21
C ALA A 174 -5.25 19.51 11.02
N VAL A 175 -4.16 20.16 10.57
CA VAL A 175 -3.66 21.41 11.18
C VAL A 175 -4.57 22.59 10.83
N GLY A 176 -5.02 22.71 9.57
CA GLY A 176 -5.91 23.79 9.16
C GLY A 176 -7.31 23.75 9.79
N ALA A 177 -7.82 22.57 10.14
CA ALA A 177 -9.13 22.40 10.77
C ALA A 177 -9.16 22.66 12.29
N ARG A 178 -8.00 22.91 12.93
CA ARG A 178 -7.91 23.23 14.36
C ARG A 178 -7.86 24.74 14.65
N ASP A 179 -7.79 25.57 13.61
CA ASP A 179 -7.67 27.03 13.70
C ASP A 179 -8.99 27.77 13.33
N GLU A 180 -10.13 27.07 13.27
CA GLU A 180 -11.49 27.64 13.12
C GLU A 180 -12.42 27.22 14.27
#